data_AF-A0AAV3Q9D1-F1
#
_entry.id   AF-A0AAV3Q9D1-F1
#
_cell.length_a   1.000
_cell.length_b   1.000
_cell.length_c   1.000
_cell.angle_alpha   90.00
_cell.angle_beta   90.00
_cell.angle_gamma   90.00
#
_symmetry.space_group_name_H-M   'P 1'
#
loop_
_entity.id
_entity.type
_entity.pdbx_description
1 polymer ?
#
loop_
_entity_poly.entity_id
_entity_poly.type
_entity_poly.pdbx_seq_one_letter_code
_entity_poly.pdbx_strand_id
1 'polypeptide(L)'
;MESTVSPLIKVKLSDILPYDGAPVGPYIRAVEALSTSLTRHNAAVIELGSDDVALLRCSLEAVRMYFRTRPGTPRGRRVYMYRAGRPIKDMDSSPPCMADVFRCLGRAARAALSAISRHLRLRSDVFNHLLDDNPLPPNEVSSSALVATFSPTSLQGGKSATGGGKVTQNGEVEKGLLTLVLTDAPGLQVCDPNGHWYLADGGLAPSDLLLLTGKVLSHVTAGLRPATPYTAALNNVTGTSPSGRTSLAFRLMPQSNAILDCSPVAVAGHVVSQSYVPISVSQFLDELSTEDEIICANDDNVYAAKCSMTKEPSLRSVLSDPVSLHSSQTDFEIGGAFLEDAMFFPCGHSFGGLMLRRVIEMSRCTLCNADTGNGALIPNHALRAAAAAVKHEDDQRLFHNAALRKRRKVGEESHRENGVDPNDTGQIRGFQYPFSVNEKVVIKGNRRTPDKLVGKEAVITSQSLNGWYSLQIADGGENVRLQYRSLRKISTSHDRDEHLHQVQNDK
;
A
#
# COMPACT_ATOMS: atom_id res chain seq x y z
N MET A 1 -40.26 4.66 24.35
CA MET A 1 -39.39 4.28 23.21
C MET A 1 -39.51 5.38 22.19
N GLU A 2 -38.69 6.41 22.34
CA GLU A 2 -38.66 7.53 21.41
C GLU A 2 -37.88 7.05 20.19
N SER A 3 -38.58 6.81 19.08
CA SER A 3 -37.94 6.50 17.82
C SER A 3 -37.11 7.72 17.42
N THR A 4 -35.81 7.69 17.70
CA THR A 4 -34.88 8.73 17.29
C THR A 4 -34.88 8.78 15.76
N VAL A 5 -35.68 9.67 15.19
CA VAL A 5 -35.70 9.94 13.76
C VAL A 5 -34.30 10.42 13.37
N SER A 6 -33.64 9.71 12.45
CA SER A 6 -32.32 10.12 11.99
C SER A 6 -32.41 11.53 11.39
N PRO A 7 -31.50 12.46 11.75
CA PRO A 7 -31.49 13.82 11.21
C PRO A 7 -31.12 13.86 9.72
N LEU A 8 -30.65 12.74 9.17
CA LEU A 8 -30.16 12.62 7.80
C LEU A 8 -31.29 12.56 6.78
N ILE A 9 -31.12 13.29 5.68
CA ILE A 9 -32.08 13.26 4.58
C ILE A 9 -31.79 12.01 3.73
N LYS A 10 -32.85 11.23 3.47
CA LYS A 10 -32.80 10.05 2.62
C LYS A 10 -33.11 10.42 1.17
N VAL A 11 -32.30 9.93 0.24
CA VAL A 11 -32.44 10.16 -1.20
C VAL A 11 -32.36 8.83 -1.94
N LYS A 12 -33.28 8.60 -2.88
CA LYS A 12 -33.27 7.38 -3.69
C LYS A 12 -32.18 7.43 -4.75
N LEU A 13 -31.45 6.34 -4.92
CA LEU A 13 -30.43 6.22 -5.96
C LEU A 13 -31.03 6.50 -7.35
N SER A 14 -32.23 5.97 -7.64
CA SER A 14 -32.93 6.19 -8.91
C SER A 14 -33.13 7.67 -9.26
N ASP A 15 -33.24 8.52 -8.24
CA ASP A 15 -33.56 9.93 -8.42
C ASP A 15 -32.29 10.78 -8.61
N ILE A 16 -31.11 10.24 -8.30
CA ILE A 16 -29.80 10.91 -8.49
C ILE A 16 -28.94 10.26 -9.58
N LEU A 17 -29.45 9.22 -10.25
CA LEU A 17 -28.74 8.63 -11.39
C LEU A 17 -28.54 9.68 -12.50
N PRO A 18 -27.38 9.67 -13.17
CA PRO A 18 -27.17 10.50 -14.34
C PRO A 18 -28.26 10.23 -15.38
N TYR A 19 -28.87 11.30 -15.89
CA TYR A 19 -29.93 11.24 -16.89
C TYR A 19 -29.48 11.98 -18.15
N ASP A 20 -29.70 11.37 -19.32
CA ASP A 20 -29.47 12.00 -20.61
C ASP A 20 -30.63 12.94 -20.96
N GLY A 21 -30.39 14.25 -20.86
CA GLY A 21 -31.34 15.29 -21.24
C GLY A 21 -31.51 16.38 -20.19
N ALA A 22 -32.59 17.16 -20.32
CA ALA A 22 -32.88 18.24 -19.38
C ALA A 22 -33.18 17.69 -17.98
N PRO A 23 -32.72 18.34 -16.90
CA PRO A 23 -32.90 17.85 -15.54
C PRO A 23 -34.40 17.81 -15.19
N VAL A 24 -34.88 16.62 -14.85
CA VAL A 24 -36.26 16.39 -14.43
C VAL A 24 -36.50 16.89 -13.00
N GLY A 25 -37.73 17.29 -12.67
CA GLY A 25 -38.08 17.82 -11.35
C GLY A 25 -37.66 16.93 -10.16
N PRO A 26 -37.86 15.60 -10.21
CA PRO A 26 -37.38 14.69 -9.16
C PRO A 26 -35.87 14.74 -8.94
N TYR A 27 -35.09 14.79 -10.02
CA TYR A 27 -33.63 14.87 -9.97
C TYR A 27 -33.14 16.14 -9.27
N ILE A 28 -33.72 17.29 -9.62
CA ILE A 28 -33.35 18.57 -8.98
C ILE A 28 -33.62 18.53 -7.48
N ARG A 29 -34.80 18.04 -7.07
CA ARG A 29 -35.14 17.90 -5.64
C ARG A 29 -34.21 16.92 -4.91
N ALA A 30 -33.87 15.81 -5.55
CA ALA A 30 -32.98 14.81 -4.98
C ALA A 30 -31.55 15.35 -4.79
N VAL A 31 -31.01 16.07 -5.80
CA VAL A 31 -29.71 16.75 -5.73
C VAL A 31 -29.68 17.80 -4.62
N GLU A 32 -30.75 18.59 -4.48
CA GLU A 32 -30.89 19.59 -3.43
C GLU A 32 -30.98 18.95 -2.05
N ALA A 33 -31.78 17.89 -1.90
CA ALA A 33 -31.93 17.12 -0.66
C ALA A 33 -30.61 16.51 -0.21
N LEU A 34 -29.90 15.83 -1.12
CA LEU A 34 -28.59 15.23 -0.87
C LEU A 34 -27.59 16.28 -0.38
N SER A 35 -27.51 17.38 -1.12
CA SER A 35 -26.57 18.46 -0.84
C SER A 35 -26.89 19.20 0.47
N THR A 36 -28.18 19.38 0.77
CA THR A 36 -28.66 19.97 2.03
C THR A 36 -28.27 19.09 3.21
N SER A 37 -28.41 17.76 3.09
CA SER A 37 -27.98 16.83 4.13
C SER A 37 -26.48 16.91 4.38
N LEU A 38 -25.68 16.89 3.31
CA LEU A 38 -24.22 17.02 3.41
C LEU A 38 -23.80 18.36 4.04
N THR A 39 -24.46 19.47 3.68
CA THR A 39 -24.13 20.78 4.24
C THR A 39 -24.52 20.91 5.72
N ARG A 40 -25.63 20.30 6.15
CA ARG A 40 -26.14 20.45 7.53
C ARG A 40 -25.58 19.42 8.50
N HIS A 41 -25.27 18.22 8.02
CA HIS A 41 -24.97 17.08 8.87
C HIS A 41 -23.64 16.40 8.52
N ASN A 42 -22.92 16.85 7.49
CA ASN A 42 -21.74 16.18 6.92
C ASN A 42 -21.97 14.74 6.45
N ALA A 43 -23.22 14.28 6.39
CA ALA A 43 -23.57 12.95 5.91
C ALA A 43 -24.93 12.97 5.20
N ALA A 44 -25.17 11.96 4.37
CA ALA A 44 -26.45 11.74 3.72
C ALA A 44 -26.75 10.27 3.60
N VAL A 45 -28.01 9.92 3.31
CA VAL A 45 -28.44 8.54 3.17
C VAL A 45 -28.90 8.29 1.75
N ILE A 46 -28.36 7.23 1.13
CA ILE A 46 -28.78 6.77 -0.20
C ILE A 46 -29.59 5.49 -0.03
N GLU A 47 -30.84 5.54 -0.46
CA GLU A 47 -31.75 4.40 -0.53
C GLU A 47 -31.58 3.70 -1.90
N LEU A 48 -31.42 2.38 -1.88
CA LEU A 48 -31.19 1.56 -3.06
C LEU A 48 -32.47 0.85 -3.53
N GLY A 49 -32.46 0.38 -4.79
CA GLY A 49 -33.55 -0.44 -5.34
C GLY A 49 -33.58 -1.85 -4.72
N SER A 50 -34.71 -2.56 -4.87
CA SER A 50 -34.94 -3.88 -4.25
C SER A 50 -33.86 -4.91 -4.56
N ASP A 51 -33.35 -4.93 -5.78
CA ASP A 51 -32.38 -5.92 -6.23
C ASP A 51 -31.00 -5.66 -5.60
N ASP A 52 -30.58 -4.40 -5.57
CA ASP A 52 -29.34 -3.96 -4.92
C ASP A 52 -29.41 -4.19 -3.40
N VAL A 53 -30.58 -3.95 -2.78
CA VAL A 53 -30.84 -4.24 -1.36
C VAL A 53 -30.63 -5.73 -1.06
N ALA A 54 -31.15 -6.63 -1.89
CA ALA A 54 -30.98 -8.06 -1.71
C ALA A 54 -29.50 -8.48 -1.82
N LEU A 55 -28.78 -7.94 -2.81
CA LEU A 55 -27.34 -8.16 -2.98
C LEU A 55 -26.55 -7.73 -1.74
N LEU A 56 -26.79 -6.51 -1.24
CA LEU A 56 -26.08 -5.96 -0.09
C LEU A 56 -26.35 -6.74 1.19
N ARG A 57 -27.61 -7.14 1.43
CA ARG A 57 -27.94 -7.99 2.57
C ARG A 57 -27.24 -9.34 2.51
N CYS A 58 -27.26 -10.00 1.34
CA CYS A 58 -26.53 -11.26 1.14
C CYS A 58 -25.03 -11.07 1.38
N SER A 59 -24.46 -9.95 0.95
CA SER A 59 -23.03 -9.66 1.12
C SER A 59 -22.61 -9.44 2.58
N LEU A 60 -23.43 -8.79 3.41
CA LEU A 60 -23.13 -8.62 4.83
C LEU A 60 -23.09 -9.97 5.55
N GLU A 61 -24.05 -10.86 5.25
CA GLU A 61 -24.07 -12.19 5.85
C GLU A 61 -22.90 -13.06 5.33
N ALA A 62 -22.59 -12.97 4.04
CA ALA A 62 -21.43 -13.61 3.44
C ALA A 62 -20.12 -13.20 4.12
N VAL A 63 -19.92 -11.90 4.34
CA VAL A 63 -18.75 -11.36 5.03
C VAL A 63 -18.69 -11.83 6.48
N ARG A 64 -19.83 -11.82 7.18
CA ARG A 64 -19.92 -12.32 8.56
C ARG A 64 -19.52 -13.80 8.65
N MET A 65 -20.06 -14.63 7.76
CA MET A 65 -19.73 -16.05 7.69
C MET A 65 -18.26 -16.27 7.32
N TYR A 66 -17.75 -15.50 6.37
CA TYR A 66 -16.33 -15.52 6.00
C TYR A 66 -15.42 -15.28 7.21
N PHE A 67 -15.67 -14.24 8.00
CA PHE A 67 -14.87 -13.96 9.18
C PHE A 67 -15.06 -14.98 10.31
N ARG A 68 -16.22 -15.64 10.42
CA ARG A 68 -16.45 -16.71 11.40
C ARG A 68 -15.69 -18.00 11.09
N THR A 69 -15.65 -18.39 9.81
CA THR A 69 -15.01 -19.64 9.37
C THR A 69 -13.49 -19.60 9.43
N ARG A 70 -12.87 -18.41 9.52
CA ARG A 70 -11.42 -18.26 9.55
C ARG A 70 -10.88 -18.12 10.98
N PRO A 71 -9.83 -18.88 11.34
CA PRO A 71 -9.15 -18.69 12.61
C PRO A 71 -8.49 -17.30 12.60
N GLY A 72 -8.92 -16.45 13.52
CA GLY A 72 -8.36 -15.14 13.76
C GLY A 72 -8.35 -14.88 15.25
N THR A 73 -7.69 -13.81 15.70
CA THR A 73 -7.68 -13.47 17.12
C THR A 73 -9.12 -13.33 17.64
N PRO A 74 -9.47 -13.95 18.78
CA PRO A 74 -10.85 -13.98 19.28
C PRO A 74 -11.37 -12.63 19.78
N ARG A 75 -10.51 -11.60 19.86
CA ARG A 75 -10.82 -10.28 20.44
C ARG A 75 -10.49 -9.09 19.53
N GLY A 76 -10.07 -9.31 18.29
CA GLY A 76 -9.64 -8.26 17.37
C GLY A 76 -10.67 -7.92 16.29
N ARG A 77 -10.72 -6.65 15.88
CA ARG A 77 -11.38 -6.19 14.65
C ARG A 77 -10.72 -6.90 13.46
N ARG A 78 -11.51 -7.61 12.66
CA ARG A 78 -11.05 -8.32 11.44
C ARG A 78 -11.40 -7.47 10.22
N VAL A 79 -10.47 -7.41 9.26
CA VAL A 79 -10.60 -6.58 8.06
C VAL A 79 -10.19 -7.38 6.84
N TYR A 80 -10.95 -7.23 5.75
CA TYR A 80 -10.66 -7.78 4.43
C TYR A 80 -10.84 -6.67 3.40
N MET A 81 -9.92 -6.54 2.44
CA MET A 81 -9.97 -5.51 1.41
C MET A 81 -10.07 -6.14 0.03
N TYR A 82 -11.12 -5.79 -0.70
CA TYR A 82 -11.33 -6.14 -2.09
C TYR A 82 -11.00 -4.96 -3.00
N ARG A 83 -10.26 -5.24 -4.09
CA ARG A 83 -10.05 -4.30 -5.20
C ARG A 83 -10.32 -5.01 -6.52
N ALA A 84 -11.10 -4.38 -7.39
CA ALA A 84 -11.37 -4.90 -8.73
C ALA A 84 -10.08 -4.94 -9.57
N GLY A 85 -10.00 -5.89 -10.50
CA GLY A 85 -8.84 -6.06 -11.40
C GLY A 85 -7.70 -6.95 -10.88
N ARG A 86 -7.76 -7.42 -9.62
CA ARG A 86 -6.80 -8.42 -9.11
C ARG A 86 -7.05 -9.81 -9.72
N PRO A 87 -6.01 -10.57 -10.09
CA PRO A 87 -6.16 -11.87 -10.73
C PRO A 87 -6.88 -12.89 -9.85
N ILE A 88 -7.72 -13.72 -10.48
CA ILE A 88 -8.58 -14.74 -9.85
C ILE A 88 -7.83 -15.76 -8.98
N LYS A 89 -6.51 -15.92 -9.15
CA LYS A 89 -5.72 -16.88 -8.37
C LYS A 89 -5.66 -16.58 -6.86
N ASP A 90 -5.99 -15.35 -6.45
CA ASP A 90 -6.11 -14.93 -5.04
C ASP A 90 -7.57 -15.05 -4.50
N MET A 91 -8.55 -15.44 -5.34
CA MET A 91 -10.00 -15.34 -5.05
C MET A 91 -10.61 -16.54 -4.33
N ASP A 92 -9.91 -17.68 -4.23
CA ASP A 92 -10.37 -18.85 -3.46
C ASP A 92 -10.55 -18.54 -1.96
N SER A 93 -10.20 -17.32 -1.56
CA SER A 93 -10.21 -16.79 -0.20
C SER A 93 -10.98 -15.49 -0.02
N SER A 94 -11.84 -15.08 -0.96
CA SER A 94 -12.66 -13.86 -0.82
C SER A 94 -14.06 -14.16 -0.28
N PRO A 95 -14.70 -13.25 0.48
CA PRO A 95 -16.13 -13.35 0.72
C PRO A 95 -16.90 -13.37 -0.62
N PRO A 96 -17.98 -14.14 -0.74
CA PRO A 96 -18.76 -14.14 -1.98
C PRO A 96 -19.40 -12.76 -2.25
N CYS A 97 -19.74 -12.51 -3.50
CA CYS A 97 -20.42 -11.29 -3.99
C CYS A 97 -19.62 -9.98 -3.91
N MET A 98 -18.34 -9.98 -3.50
CA MET A 98 -17.56 -8.73 -3.37
C MET A 98 -17.44 -7.95 -4.69
N ALA A 99 -17.31 -8.65 -5.82
CA ALA A 99 -17.25 -8.00 -7.14
C ALA A 99 -18.56 -7.27 -7.48
N ASP A 100 -19.70 -7.87 -7.18
CA ASP A 100 -21.01 -7.31 -7.47
C ASP A 100 -21.34 -6.14 -6.56
N VAL A 101 -21.00 -6.26 -5.27
CA VAL A 101 -21.10 -5.17 -4.29
C VAL A 101 -20.21 -4.00 -4.70
N PHE A 102 -18.97 -4.26 -5.10
CA PHE A 102 -18.05 -3.23 -5.58
C PHE A 102 -18.65 -2.46 -6.76
N ARG A 103 -19.26 -3.16 -7.72
CA ARG A 103 -19.93 -2.55 -8.89
C ARG A 103 -21.16 -1.74 -8.48
N CYS A 104 -21.98 -2.28 -7.59
CA CYS A 104 -23.18 -1.63 -7.06
C CYS A 104 -22.84 -0.32 -6.33
N LEU A 105 -21.94 -0.38 -5.34
CA LEU A 105 -21.52 0.78 -4.57
C LEU A 105 -20.72 1.77 -5.42
N GLY A 106 -19.90 1.29 -6.36
CA GLY A 106 -19.20 2.14 -7.31
C GLY A 106 -20.14 2.92 -8.25
N ARG A 107 -21.30 2.35 -8.60
CA ARG A 107 -22.36 3.06 -9.35
C ARG A 107 -23.01 4.14 -8.48
N ALA A 108 -23.39 3.80 -7.26
CA ALA A 108 -24.00 4.73 -6.32
C ALA A 108 -23.07 5.91 -5.98
N ALA A 109 -21.78 5.64 -5.77
CA ALA A 109 -20.79 6.67 -5.46
C ALA A 109 -20.58 7.64 -6.63
N ARG A 110 -20.51 7.14 -7.87
CA ARG A 110 -20.41 7.99 -9.07
C ARG A 110 -21.65 8.85 -9.27
N ALA A 111 -22.85 8.30 -9.07
CA ALA A 111 -24.10 9.05 -9.13
C ALA A 111 -24.15 10.17 -8.07
N ALA A 112 -23.77 9.85 -6.83
CA ALA A 112 -23.67 10.83 -5.75
C ALA A 112 -22.64 11.93 -6.07
N LEU A 113 -21.48 11.57 -6.63
CA LEU A 113 -20.46 12.54 -7.05
C LEU A 113 -21.00 13.49 -8.13
N SER A 114 -21.66 12.97 -9.16
CA SER A 114 -22.30 13.78 -10.21
C SER A 114 -23.39 14.69 -9.67
N ALA A 115 -24.17 14.24 -8.69
CA ALA A 115 -25.17 15.05 -7.99
C ALA A 115 -24.52 16.20 -7.21
N ILE A 116 -23.44 15.93 -6.47
CA ILE A 116 -22.65 16.96 -5.76
C ILE A 116 -22.09 17.98 -6.75
N SER A 117 -21.47 17.53 -7.86
CA SER A 117 -20.96 18.42 -8.92
C SER A 117 -22.05 19.34 -9.44
N ARG A 118 -23.25 18.80 -9.71
CA ARG A 118 -24.36 19.59 -10.24
C ARG A 118 -24.85 20.65 -9.26
N HIS A 119 -24.92 20.32 -7.97
CA HIS A 119 -25.29 21.29 -6.93
C HIS A 119 -24.25 22.42 -6.79
N LEU A 120 -22.96 22.08 -6.97
CA LEU A 120 -21.87 23.06 -7.03
C LEU A 120 -21.81 23.83 -8.36
N ARG A 121 -22.83 23.70 -9.22
CA ARG A 121 -22.88 24.33 -10.56
C ARG A 121 -21.73 23.93 -11.49
N LEU A 122 -21.13 22.77 -11.23
CA LEU A 122 -20.14 22.15 -12.11
C LEU A 122 -20.83 21.25 -13.13
N ARG A 123 -20.09 20.86 -14.18
CA ARG A 123 -20.53 19.78 -15.07
C ARG A 123 -20.58 18.46 -14.28
N SER A 124 -21.56 17.61 -14.56
CA SER A 124 -21.76 16.35 -13.81
C SER A 124 -20.62 15.34 -14.00
N ASP A 125 -19.81 15.50 -15.04
CA ASP A 125 -18.65 14.69 -15.41
C ASP A 125 -17.31 15.32 -15.00
N VAL A 126 -17.33 16.46 -14.30
CA VAL A 126 -16.12 17.25 -13.99
C VAL A 126 -15.02 16.43 -13.31
N PHE A 127 -15.38 15.47 -12.47
CA PHE A 127 -14.44 14.63 -11.72
C PHE A 127 -14.13 13.29 -12.39
N ASN A 128 -14.69 12.99 -13.57
CA ASN A 128 -14.49 11.69 -14.23
C ASN A 128 -13.01 11.43 -14.56
N HIS A 129 -12.25 12.48 -14.88
CA HIS A 129 -10.81 12.39 -15.12
C HIS A 129 -9.99 11.94 -13.89
N LEU A 130 -10.57 12.04 -12.69
CA LEU A 130 -9.95 11.55 -11.46
C LEU A 130 -10.28 10.09 -11.18
N LEU A 131 -11.31 9.52 -11.82
CA LEU A 131 -11.84 8.20 -11.46
C LEU A 131 -11.30 7.11 -12.37
N ASP A 132 -11.25 5.88 -11.87
CA ASP A 132 -10.99 4.72 -12.72
C ASP A 132 -12.06 4.57 -13.82
N ASP A 133 -11.62 4.15 -15.00
CA ASP A 133 -12.49 3.79 -16.11
C ASP A 133 -13.49 2.70 -15.71
N ASN A 134 -14.68 2.74 -16.32
CA ASN A 134 -15.75 1.79 -16.06
C ASN A 134 -16.36 1.31 -17.39
N PRO A 135 -16.08 0.07 -17.83
CA PRO A 135 -15.31 -0.98 -17.14
C PRO A 135 -13.80 -0.68 -17.06
N LEU A 136 -13.13 -1.29 -16.08
CA LEU A 136 -11.67 -1.18 -15.92
C LEU A 136 -10.94 -1.79 -17.13
N PRO A 137 -9.81 -1.20 -17.58
CA PRO A 137 -8.99 -1.78 -18.61
C PRO A 137 -8.41 -3.15 -18.19
N PRO A 138 -8.11 -4.04 -19.15
CA PRO A 138 -7.55 -5.35 -18.83
C PRO A 138 -6.20 -5.22 -18.12
N ASN A 139 -6.00 -6.02 -17.06
CA ASN A 139 -4.80 -6.03 -16.20
C ASN A 139 -4.58 -4.79 -15.33
N GLU A 140 -5.54 -3.88 -15.27
CA GLU A 140 -5.49 -2.75 -14.35
C GLU A 140 -6.23 -3.06 -13.05
N VAL A 141 -5.69 -2.56 -11.94
CA VAL A 141 -6.30 -2.68 -10.61
C VAL A 141 -6.95 -1.35 -10.26
N SER A 142 -8.19 -1.39 -9.78
CA SER A 142 -8.91 -0.20 -9.35
C SER A 142 -8.18 0.52 -8.21
N SER A 143 -8.15 1.85 -8.28
CA SER A 143 -7.71 2.75 -7.22
C SER A 143 -8.68 2.69 -6.03
N SER A 144 -9.96 2.52 -6.32
CA SER A 144 -11.03 2.38 -5.32
C SER A 144 -10.99 1.01 -4.64
N ALA A 145 -11.48 0.93 -3.39
CA ALA A 145 -11.44 -0.29 -2.60
C ALA A 145 -12.75 -0.50 -1.81
N LEU A 146 -13.14 -1.77 -1.68
CA LEU A 146 -14.20 -2.22 -0.79
C LEU A 146 -13.58 -2.86 0.44
N VAL A 147 -13.87 -2.33 1.62
CA VAL A 147 -13.34 -2.80 2.89
C VAL A 147 -14.46 -3.46 3.68
N ALA A 148 -14.30 -4.75 3.94
CA ALA A 148 -15.15 -5.54 4.81
C ALA A 148 -14.54 -5.59 6.21
N THR A 149 -15.32 -5.23 7.22
CA THR A 149 -14.91 -5.24 8.62
C THR A 149 -15.88 -6.09 9.44
N PHE A 150 -15.33 -6.86 10.37
CA PHE A 150 -16.10 -7.53 11.42
C PHE A 150 -15.50 -7.27 12.79
N SER A 151 -16.30 -6.75 13.71
CA SER A 151 -15.95 -6.61 15.12
C SER A 151 -16.78 -7.60 15.96
N PRO A 152 -16.12 -8.55 16.65
CA PRO A 152 -16.83 -9.48 17.53
C PRO A 152 -17.37 -8.75 18.76
N THR A 153 -18.51 -9.21 19.30
CA THR A 153 -19.07 -8.69 20.54
C THR A 153 -18.06 -8.87 21.67
N SER A 154 -17.64 -7.79 22.32
CA SER A 154 -16.82 -7.89 23.53
C SER A 154 -17.69 -8.40 24.68
N LEU A 155 -17.44 -9.62 25.17
CA LEU A 155 -17.97 -10.11 26.43
C LEU A 155 -17.42 -9.24 27.57
N GLN A 156 -18.13 -8.17 27.94
CA GLN A 156 -17.85 -7.45 29.17
C GLN A 156 -18.57 -8.16 30.31
N GLY A 157 -17.89 -9.17 30.86
CA GLY A 157 -18.28 -9.79 32.13
C GLY A 157 -17.80 -8.93 33.29
N GLY A 158 -18.74 -8.37 34.05
CA GLY A 158 -18.58 -8.05 35.47
C GLY A 158 -17.83 -6.77 35.86
N LYS A 159 -18.59 -5.87 36.50
CA LYS A 159 -18.20 -4.72 37.34
C LYS A 159 -18.00 -3.38 36.62
N SER A 160 -18.96 -2.50 36.88
CA SER A 160 -18.85 -1.05 36.72
C SER A 160 -17.58 -0.53 37.39
N ALA A 161 -16.69 0.05 36.60
CA ALA A 161 -15.69 0.98 37.09
C ALA A 161 -15.72 2.20 36.18
N THR A 162 -16.15 3.30 36.77
CA THR A 162 -16.12 4.67 36.27
C THR A 162 -14.73 4.96 35.71
N GLY A 163 -14.60 4.96 34.39
CA GLY A 163 -13.35 5.25 33.70
C GLY A 163 -13.69 5.86 32.36
N GLY A 164 -13.91 7.18 32.35
CA GLY A 164 -14.12 7.96 31.14
C GLY A 164 -12.89 7.86 30.25
N GLY A 165 -12.94 6.96 29.27
CA GLY A 165 -12.01 6.98 28.16
C GLY A 165 -12.26 8.25 27.37
N LYS A 166 -11.33 9.19 27.45
CA LYS A 166 -11.28 10.41 26.65
C LYS A 166 -11.37 10.01 25.18
N VAL A 167 -12.51 10.27 24.55
CA VAL A 167 -12.68 10.18 23.10
C VAL A 167 -11.60 11.06 22.47
N THR A 168 -10.75 10.46 21.64
CA THR A 168 -9.77 11.18 20.82
C THR A 168 -10.51 12.33 20.14
N GLN A 169 -10.14 13.58 20.45
CA GLN A 169 -10.93 14.76 20.04
C GLN A 169 -10.96 14.96 18.52
N ASN A 170 -10.09 14.29 17.77
CA ASN A 170 -10.06 14.28 16.32
C ASN A 170 -10.51 12.91 15.80
N GLY A 171 -11.75 12.81 15.33
CA GLY A 171 -12.24 11.60 14.67
C GLY A 171 -11.53 11.33 13.33
N GLU A 172 -11.68 10.12 12.80
CA GLU A 172 -11.08 9.69 11.54
C GLU A 172 -11.74 10.43 10.36
N VAL A 173 -10.97 10.79 9.35
CA VAL A 173 -11.46 11.43 8.13
C VAL A 173 -11.03 10.60 6.93
N GLU A 174 -11.97 10.28 6.04
CA GLU A 174 -11.67 9.50 4.84
C GLU A 174 -10.78 10.28 3.86
N LYS A 175 -9.74 9.62 3.32
CA LYS A 175 -8.78 10.27 2.42
C LYS A 175 -9.33 10.49 1.01
N GLY A 176 -10.24 9.62 0.54
CA GLY A 176 -10.73 9.61 -0.84
C GLY A 176 -11.69 10.75 -1.22
N LEU A 177 -12.44 10.54 -2.30
CA LEU A 177 -13.50 11.46 -2.74
C LEU A 177 -14.76 11.26 -1.90
N LEU A 178 -15.29 10.03 -1.89
CA LEU A 178 -16.51 9.66 -1.19
C LEU A 178 -16.36 8.28 -0.55
N THR A 179 -17.03 8.08 0.57
CA THR A 179 -17.12 6.76 1.21
C THR A 179 -18.58 6.40 1.45
N LEU A 180 -18.98 5.22 0.97
CA LEU A 180 -20.29 4.63 1.22
C LEU A 180 -20.14 3.56 2.28
N VAL A 181 -20.86 3.69 3.38
CA VAL A 181 -20.84 2.72 4.49
C VAL A 181 -22.18 2.02 4.60
N LEU A 182 -22.12 0.69 4.61
CA LEU A 182 -23.21 -0.20 4.93
C LEU A 182 -22.88 -0.96 6.22
N THR A 183 -23.82 -1.04 7.15
CA THR A 183 -23.61 -1.67 8.46
C THR A 183 -24.83 -2.52 8.84
N ASP A 184 -24.59 -3.62 9.54
CA ASP A 184 -25.65 -4.51 10.07
C ASP A 184 -26.19 -4.08 11.44
N ALA A 185 -25.44 -3.23 12.15
CA ALA A 185 -25.76 -2.72 13.47
C ALA A 185 -25.27 -1.27 13.62
N PRO A 186 -25.97 -0.45 14.42
CA PRO A 186 -25.60 0.94 14.65
C PRO A 186 -24.32 1.06 15.49
N GLY A 187 -23.66 2.20 15.37
CA GLY A 187 -22.47 2.57 16.14
C GLY A 187 -21.49 3.45 15.37
N LEU A 188 -21.92 4.10 14.29
CA LEU A 188 -21.11 5.07 13.54
C LEU A 188 -21.55 6.47 13.95
N GLN A 189 -20.63 7.23 14.51
CA GLN A 189 -20.86 8.64 14.84
C GLN A 189 -20.21 9.53 13.80
N VAL A 190 -20.89 10.61 13.46
CA VAL A 190 -20.41 11.64 12.54
C VAL A 190 -20.44 12.98 13.27
N CYS A 191 -19.44 13.80 13.00
CA CYS A 191 -19.39 15.17 13.50
C CYS A 191 -20.10 16.10 12.51
N ASP A 192 -21.10 16.83 12.98
CA ASP A 192 -21.77 17.88 12.20
C ASP A 192 -20.83 19.08 11.96
N PRO A 193 -21.17 20.01 11.06
CA PRO A 193 -20.36 21.21 10.82
C PRO A 193 -20.19 22.13 12.05
N ASN A 194 -21.02 21.97 13.07
CA ASN A 194 -20.97 22.75 14.30
C ASN A 194 -20.06 22.10 15.37
N GLY A 195 -19.48 20.93 15.10
CA GLY A 195 -18.63 20.19 16.03
C GLY A 195 -19.36 19.18 16.92
N HIS A 196 -20.66 18.93 16.69
CA HIS A 196 -21.44 17.98 17.48
C HIS A 196 -21.38 16.58 16.88
N TRP A 197 -21.04 15.61 17.73
CA TRP A 197 -21.06 14.19 17.40
C TRP A 197 -22.47 13.62 17.57
N TYR A 198 -23.00 12.99 16.52
CA TYR A 198 -24.29 12.30 16.55
C TYR A 198 -24.20 10.91 15.93
N LEU A 199 -25.11 10.00 16.35
CA LEU A 199 -25.19 8.65 15.81
C LEU A 199 -25.84 8.67 14.42
N ALA A 200 -25.04 8.52 13.37
CA ALA A 200 -25.47 8.65 11.98
C ALA A 200 -26.24 7.41 11.49
N ASP A 201 -25.94 6.23 12.04
CA ASP A 201 -26.52 4.96 11.63
C ASP A 201 -27.65 4.44 12.54
N GLY A 202 -28.07 5.22 13.54
CA GLY A 202 -29.04 4.80 14.58
C GLY A 202 -30.47 4.55 14.10
N GLY A 203 -30.83 5.02 12.91
CA GLY A 203 -32.18 4.90 12.33
C GLY A 203 -32.17 4.49 10.85
N LEU A 204 -31.07 3.89 10.39
CA LEU A 204 -30.93 3.42 9.02
C LEU A 204 -31.60 2.07 8.85
N ALA A 205 -32.27 1.88 7.72
CA ALA A 205 -32.72 0.55 7.34
C ALA A 205 -31.48 -0.33 7.03
N PRO A 206 -31.58 -1.67 7.14
CA PRO A 206 -30.45 -2.60 6.90
C PRO A 206 -29.80 -2.55 5.51
N SER A 207 -30.28 -1.69 4.62
CA SER A 207 -29.82 -1.51 3.24
C SER A 207 -29.64 -0.05 2.83
N ASP A 208 -29.81 0.88 3.78
CA ASP A 208 -29.53 2.29 3.58
C ASP A 208 -28.01 2.48 3.58
N LEU A 209 -27.49 3.21 2.59
CA LEU A 209 -26.08 3.55 2.52
C LEU A 209 -25.84 4.91 3.17
N LEU A 210 -24.91 4.97 4.11
CA LEU A 210 -24.40 6.24 4.61
C LEU A 210 -23.33 6.78 3.67
N LEU A 211 -23.53 7.99 3.17
CA LEU A 211 -22.57 8.73 2.34
C LEU A 211 -21.77 9.71 3.19
N LEU A 212 -20.44 9.60 3.12
CA LEU A 212 -19.47 10.51 3.74
C LEU A 212 -18.57 11.14 2.66
N THR A 213 -18.13 12.37 2.88
CA THR A 213 -17.19 13.10 2.01
C THR A 213 -15.76 12.97 2.52
N GLY A 214 -14.79 12.84 1.61
CA GLY A 214 -13.38 12.68 1.97
C GLY A 214 -12.51 13.90 1.66
N LYS A 215 -11.24 13.84 2.10
CA LYS A 215 -10.25 14.93 2.00
C LYS A 215 -9.96 15.32 0.54
N VAL A 216 -9.86 14.37 -0.38
CA VAL A 216 -9.66 14.69 -1.81
C VAL A 216 -10.84 15.48 -2.35
N LEU A 217 -12.08 15.11 -2.03
CA LEU A 217 -13.25 15.87 -2.49
C LEU A 217 -13.24 17.29 -1.93
N SER A 218 -12.90 17.44 -0.65
CA SER A 218 -12.72 18.75 -0.04
C SER A 218 -11.67 19.59 -0.75
N HIS A 219 -10.55 18.99 -1.18
CA HIS A 219 -9.51 19.69 -1.92
C HIS A 219 -10.00 20.13 -3.30
N VAL A 220 -10.52 19.23 -4.14
CA VAL A 220 -10.94 19.56 -5.52
C VAL A 220 -12.17 20.46 -5.59
N THR A 221 -12.90 20.59 -4.49
CA THR A 221 -14.01 21.54 -4.35
C THR A 221 -13.59 22.85 -3.66
N ALA A 222 -12.28 23.07 -3.45
CA ALA A 222 -11.73 24.23 -2.75
C ALA A 222 -12.37 24.49 -1.37
N GLY A 223 -12.76 23.42 -0.67
CA GLY A 223 -13.40 23.47 0.65
C GLY A 223 -14.92 23.69 0.62
N LEU A 224 -15.56 23.81 -0.56
CA LEU A 224 -17.02 23.91 -0.67
C LEU A 224 -17.74 22.67 -0.12
N ARG A 225 -17.07 21.51 -0.14
CA ARG A 225 -17.54 20.28 0.47
C ARG A 225 -16.50 19.76 1.48
N PRO A 226 -16.62 20.11 2.78
CA PRO A 226 -15.66 19.67 3.78
C PRO A 226 -15.64 18.15 3.90
N ALA A 227 -14.51 17.61 4.32
CA ALA A 227 -14.38 16.19 4.62
C ALA A 227 -15.05 15.85 5.95
N THR A 228 -15.74 14.71 6.00
CA THR A 228 -16.54 14.31 7.16
C THR A 228 -15.66 13.62 8.21
N PRO A 229 -15.57 14.15 9.46
CA PRO A 229 -15.01 13.42 10.58
C PRO A 229 -16.02 12.38 11.06
N TYR A 230 -15.57 11.15 11.23
CA TYR A 230 -16.40 10.06 11.72
C TYR A 230 -15.63 9.20 12.73
N THR A 231 -16.35 8.48 13.58
CA THR A 231 -15.75 7.50 14.50
C THR A 231 -16.67 6.30 14.68
N ALA A 232 -16.08 5.11 14.74
CA ALA A 232 -16.80 3.91 15.13
C ALA A 232 -16.87 3.89 16.67
N ALA A 233 -18.04 4.19 17.22
CA ALA A 233 -18.25 4.23 18.66
C ALA A 233 -17.92 2.87 19.29
N LEU A 234 -17.02 2.87 20.27
CA LEU A 234 -16.75 1.70 21.10
C LEU A 234 -17.93 1.53 22.08
N ASN A 235 -18.82 0.60 21.74
CA ASN A 235 -19.71 -0.13 22.64
C ASN A 235 -20.28 0.63 23.85
N ASN A 236 -21.19 1.58 23.62
CA ASN A 236 -22.11 2.07 24.67
C ASN A 236 -23.59 1.87 24.31
N VAL A 237 -23.89 1.11 23.25
CA VAL A 237 -25.28 0.79 22.88
C VAL A 237 -25.60 -0.62 23.37
N THR A 238 -26.43 -0.69 24.41
CA THR A 238 -26.94 -1.88 25.12
C THR A 238 -27.89 -2.77 24.28
N GLY A 239 -27.71 -2.82 22.97
CA GLY A 239 -28.62 -3.52 22.05
C GLY A 239 -27.94 -4.22 20.87
N THR A 240 -26.64 -4.50 20.95
CA THR A 240 -25.95 -5.24 19.89
C THR A 240 -26.39 -6.69 19.85
N SER A 241 -26.64 -7.21 18.64
CA SER A 241 -26.91 -8.63 18.43
C SER A 241 -25.76 -9.46 19.05
N PRO A 242 -26.03 -10.67 19.57
CA PRO A 242 -25.00 -11.54 20.15
C PRO A 242 -23.91 -12.00 19.14
N SER A 243 -23.99 -11.51 17.90
CA SER A 243 -23.33 -12.02 16.71
C SER A 243 -22.15 -11.14 16.21
N GLY A 244 -21.90 -9.97 16.83
CA GLY A 244 -20.90 -8.98 16.39
C GLY A 244 -21.46 -7.95 15.40
N ARG A 245 -20.65 -6.95 15.01
CA ARG A 245 -20.98 -5.91 14.02
C ARG A 245 -20.16 -6.13 12.75
N THR A 246 -20.83 -6.12 11.61
CA THR A 246 -20.27 -6.29 10.27
C THR A 246 -20.52 -5.01 9.47
N SER A 247 -19.49 -4.49 8.84
CA SER A 247 -19.63 -3.33 7.96
C SER A 247 -18.89 -3.51 6.64
N LEU A 248 -19.44 -2.89 5.61
CA LEU A 248 -18.87 -2.77 4.28
C LEU A 248 -18.68 -1.28 3.99
N ALA A 249 -17.46 -0.87 3.69
CA ALA A 249 -17.13 0.50 3.33
C ALA A 249 -16.52 0.54 1.93
N PHE A 250 -17.21 1.15 0.97
CA PHE A 250 -16.68 1.41 -0.35
C PHE A 250 -16.04 2.80 -0.37
N ARG A 251 -14.75 2.85 -0.69
CA ARG A 251 -13.95 4.09 -0.78
C ARG A 251 -13.72 4.43 -2.24
N LEU A 252 -14.37 5.49 -2.72
CA LEU A 252 -14.13 6.05 -4.04
C LEU A 252 -12.83 6.85 -3.99
N MET A 253 -11.78 6.32 -4.59
CA MET A 253 -10.45 6.94 -4.63
C MET A 253 -10.17 7.53 -6.01
N PRO A 254 -9.46 8.67 -6.07
CA PRO A 254 -8.90 9.15 -7.32
C PRO A 254 -7.77 8.22 -7.83
N GLN A 255 -7.50 8.26 -9.13
CA GLN A 255 -6.33 7.63 -9.74
C GLN A 255 -5.04 8.28 -9.22
N SER A 256 -4.02 7.48 -8.91
CA SER A 256 -2.77 7.98 -8.29
C SER A 256 -1.95 8.92 -9.18
N ASN A 257 -2.08 8.79 -10.50
CA ASN A 257 -1.43 9.62 -11.51
C ASN A 257 -2.24 10.87 -11.90
N ALA A 258 -3.46 11.04 -11.37
CA ALA A 258 -4.29 12.20 -11.67
C ALA A 258 -3.80 13.45 -10.90
N ILE A 259 -4.23 14.62 -11.35
CA ILE A 259 -3.90 15.92 -10.75
C ILE A 259 -5.17 16.50 -10.13
N LEU A 260 -5.08 16.91 -8.86
CA LEU A 260 -6.13 17.61 -8.16
C LEU A 260 -6.07 19.09 -8.52
N ASP A 261 -6.98 19.54 -9.37
CA ASP A 261 -7.08 20.93 -9.81
C ASP A 261 -8.45 21.53 -9.46
N CYS A 262 -8.42 22.76 -8.96
CA CYS A 262 -9.60 23.55 -8.61
C CYS A 262 -10.04 24.49 -9.74
N SER A 263 -9.37 24.51 -10.90
CA SER A 263 -9.76 25.34 -12.03
C SER A 263 -11.24 25.20 -12.45
N PRO A 264 -11.88 24.01 -12.44
CA PRO A 264 -13.30 23.90 -12.80
C PRO A 264 -14.21 24.62 -11.80
N VAL A 265 -13.80 24.69 -10.53
CA VAL A 265 -14.53 25.37 -9.46
C VAL A 265 -14.44 26.89 -9.62
N ALA A 266 -13.25 27.39 -9.96
CA ALA A 266 -13.06 28.81 -10.28
C ALA A 266 -13.85 29.23 -11.53
N VAL A 267 -13.85 28.40 -12.59
CA VAL A 267 -14.62 28.67 -13.83
C VAL A 267 -16.14 28.68 -13.58
N ALA A 268 -16.63 27.90 -12.61
CA ALA A 268 -18.03 27.94 -12.20
C ALA A 268 -18.40 29.19 -11.36
N GLY A 269 -17.45 30.08 -11.11
CA GLY A 269 -17.65 31.36 -10.42
C GLY A 269 -17.47 31.30 -8.90
N HIS A 270 -16.91 30.20 -8.37
CA HIS A 270 -16.60 30.10 -6.94
C HIS A 270 -15.23 30.73 -6.63
N VAL A 271 -15.11 31.31 -5.43
CA VAL A 271 -13.85 31.89 -4.96
C VAL A 271 -12.95 30.77 -4.47
N VAL A 272 -11.81 30.58 -5.13
CA VAL A 272 -10.78 29.61 -4.76
C VAL A 272 -9.61 30.35 -4.12
N SER A 273 -9.23 29.95 -2.90
CA SER A 273 -8.06 30.49 -2.21
C SER A 273 -6.77 30.16 -2.97
N GLN A 274 -5.77 31.06 -2.92
CA GLN A 274 -4.45 30.84 -3.52
C GLN A 274 -3.70 29.63 -2.91
N SER A 275 -4.15 29.13 -1.76
CA SER A 275 -3.62 27.91 -1.14
C SER A 275 -3.93 26.62 -1.93
N TYR A 276 -4.97 26.62 -2.78
CA TYR A 276 -5.34 25.46 -3.58
C TYR A 276 -4.58 25.46 -4.90
N VAL A 277 -3.35 24.94 -4.87
CA VAL A 277 -2.52 24.75 -6.07
C VAL A 277 -2.73 23.36 -6.66
N PRO A 278 -2.55 23.18 -7.98
CA PRO A 278 -2.56 21.86 -8.59
C PRO A 278 -1.52 20.95 -7.95
N ILE A 279 -1.97 19.80 -7.43
CA ILE A 279 -1.13 18.81 -6.75
C ILE A 279 -1.43 17.42 -7.30
N SER A 280 -0.40 16.58 -7.44
CA SER A 280 -0.62 15.18 -7.84
C SER A 280 -1.33 14.40 -6.73
N VAL A 281 -2.21 13.48 -7.10
CA VAL A 281 -2.94 12.64 -6.13
C VAL A 281 -1.97 11.85 -5.24
N SER A 282 -0.90 11.29 -5.82
CA SER A 282 0.12 10.57 -5.06
C SER A 282 0.75 11.43 -3.97
N GLN A 283 1.18 12.65 -4.33
CA GLN A 283 1.78 13.57 -3.37
C GLN A 283 0.79 13.97 -2.27
N PHE A 284 -0.44 14.31 -2.65
CA PHE A 284 -1.47 14.70 -1.70
C PHE A 284 -1.80 13.58 -0.70
N LEU A 285 -1.96 12.34 -1.17
CA LEU A 285 -2.27 11.21 -0.30
C LEU A 285 -1.08 10.81 0.60
N ASP A 286 0.15 11.00 0.13
CA ASP A 286 1.37 10.78 0.92
C ASP A 286 1.48 11.81 2.05
N GLU A 287 1.27 13.10 1.75
CA GLU A 287 1.24 14.20 2.73
C GLU A 287 0.19 13.93 3.82
N LEU A 288 -1.04 13.59 3.43
CA LEU A 288 -2.11 13.21 4.37
C LEU A 288 -1.77 12.01 5.24
N SER A 289 -0.93 11.09 4.75
CA SER A 289 -0.50 9.92 5.52
C SER A 289 0.58 10.28 6.54
N THR A 290 1.48 11.20 6.20
CA THR A 290 2.47 11.72 7.16
C THR A 290 1.84 12.59 8.25
N GLU A 291 0.78 13.34 7.95
CA GLU A 291 0.03 14.14 8.94
C GLU A 291 -0.64 13.24 9.99
N ASP A 292 -1.25 12.12 9.56
CA ASP A 292 -1.88 11.17 10.48
C ASP A 292 -0.83 10.55 11.44
N GLU A 293 0.39 10.27 10.98
CA GLU A 293 1.49 9.73 11.79
C GLU A 293 2.02 10.74 12.84
N ILE A 294 2.10 12.03 12.49
CA ILE A 294 2.55 13.10 13.40
C ILE A 294 1.53 13.36 14.51
N ILE A 295 0.23 13.25 14.22
CA ILE A 295 -0.84 13.41 15.20
C ILE A 295 -0.83 12.25 16.21
N CYS A 296 -0.55 11.02 15.77
CA CYS A 296 -0.40 9.86 16.67
C CYS A 296 0.83 9.95 17.59
N ALA A 297 1.93 10.58 17.14
CA ALA A 297 3.15 10.71 17.94
C ALA A 297 3.00 11.60 19.20
N ASN A 298 1.99 12.49 19.24
CA ASN A 298 1.79 13.41 20.36
C ASN A 298 0.94 12.84 21.51
N ASP A 299 0.18 11.76 21.29
CA ASP A 299 -0.65 11.11 22.32
C ASP A 299 0.07 9.93 23.02
N ASP A 300 1.26 9.54 22.57
CA ASP A 300 2.00 8.36 23.07
C ASP A 300 2.97 8.63 24.23
N ASN A 301 2.97 9.83 24.83
CA ASN A 301 3.95 10.19 25.85
C ASN A 301 3.65 9.72 27.28
N VAL A 302 2.89 8.63 27.44
CA VAL A 302 2.70 7.97 28.76
C VAL A 302 2.97 6.46 28.76
N TYR A 303 3.18 5.80 27.62
CA TYR A 303 3.62 4.38 27.62
C TYR A 303 4.62 4.02 26.50
N ALA A 304 5.41 4.99 26.03
CA ALA A 304 6.55 4.72 25.14
C ALA A 304 7.74 4.15 25.92
N ALA A 305 7.69 2.84 26.21
CA ALA A 305 8.91 2.08 26.40
C ALA A 305 9.63 2.00 25.04
N LYS A 306 10.68 2.83 24.90
CA LYS A 306 11.80 2.72 23.95
C LYS A 306 11.72 1.55 22.96
N CYS A 307 11.52 1.85 21.69
CA CYS A 307 12.22 1.13 20.63
C CYS A 307 12.83 2.15 19.67
N SER A 308 14.07 2.53 20.00
CA SER A 308 14.98 3.19 19.08
C SER A 308 15.16 2.33 17.84
N MET A 309 15.22 2.98 16.68
CA MET A 309 15.77 2.49 15.40
C MET A 309 16.76 1.33 15.60
N THR A 310 16.26 0.10 15.50
CA THR A 310 17.08 -1.07 15.27
C THR A 310 16.48 -1.74 14.05
N LYS A 311 17.32 -1.95 13.03
CA LYS A 311 16.97 -2.65 11.78
C LYS A 311 16.02 -3.80 12.09
N GLU A 312 14.78 -3.74 11.61
CA GLU A 312 13.88 -4.89 11.71
C GLU A 312 14.57 -6.11 11.10
N PRO A 313 14.67 -7.23 11.83
CA PRO A 313 15.23 -8.45 11.29
C PRO A 313 14.33 -8.94 10.16
N SER A 314 14.92 -9.24 9.00
CA SER A 314 14.19 -9.82 7.88
C SER A 314 13.36 -11.04 8.32
N LEU A 315 12.20 -11.28 7.73
CA LEU A 315 11.38 -12.46 8.02
C LEU A 315 12.19 -13.77 7.91
N ARG A 316 13.16 -13.80 7.00
CA ARG A 316 14.13 -14.90 6.88
C ARG A 316 14.98 -15.07 8.15
N SER A 317 15.56 -13.99 8.68
CA SER A 317 16.33 -14.06 9.94
C SER A 317 15.49 -14.39 11.17
N VAL A 318 14.19 -14.06 11.17
CA VAL A 318 13.27 -14.40 12.27
C VAL A 318 12.91 -15.89 12.24
N LEU A 319 12.83 -16.49 11.05
CA LEU A 319 12.44 -17.89 10.84
C LEU A 319 13.63 -18.85 10.68
N SER A 320 14.86 -18.35 10.77
CA SER A 320 16.10 -19.13 10.78
C SER A 320 16.65 -19.25 12.20
N ASP A 321 17.31 -20.37 12.47
CA ASP A 321 17.99 -20.60 13.73
C ASP A 321 19.10 -19.55 13.98
N PRO A 322 19.04 -18.78 15.10
CA PRO A 322 20.02 -17.74 15.41
C PRO A 322 21.44 -18.29 15.67
N VAL A 323 21.59 -19.56 16.05
CA VAL A 323 22.91 -20.20 16.23
C VAL A 323 23.52 -20.57 14.88
N SER A 324 22.68 -20.90 13.90
CA SER A 324 23.11 -21.15 12.51
C SER A 324 23.56 -19.88 11.78
N LEU A 325 23.14 -18.70 12.24
CA LEU A 325 23.57 -17.40 11.69
C LEU A 325 24.96 -16.93 12.19
N HIS A 326 25.46 -17.48 13.31
CA HIS A 326 26.73 -17.07 13.92
C HIS A 326 27.90 -18.02 13.66
N SER A 327 27.68 -19.18 13.02
CA SER A 327 28.72 -20.19 12.77
C SER A 327 29.36 -20.12 11.39
N SER A 328 28.92 -19.24 10.48
CA SER A 328 29.48 -19.13 9.12
C SER A 328 30.69 -18.19 9.07
N GLN A 329 31.83 -18.63 9.62
CA GLN A 329 33.15 -18.08 9.24
C GLN A 329 34.00 -19.09 8.44
N THR A 330 33.35 -20.14 7.95
CA THR A 330 33.93 -21.07 6.98
C THR A 330 32.99 -21.14 5.79
N ASP A 331 33.57 -20.95 4.62
CA ASP A 331 32.87 -20.79 3.34
C ASP A 331 31.92 -21.96 3.04
N PHE A 332 30.78 -21.61 2.41
CA PHE A 332 29.82 -22.50 1.76
C PHE A 332 28.60 -22.96 2.59
N GLU A 333 27.77 -22.02 3.07
CA GLU A 333 26.29 -22.12 3.09
C GLU A 333 25.71 -20.78 3.61
N ILE A 334 25.36 -19.87 2.70
CA ILE A 334 24.77 -18.57 3.06
C ILE A 334 23.26 -18.77 3.22
N GLY A 335 22.85 -19.31 4.37
CA GLY A 335 21.44 -19.44 4.74
C GLY A 335 21.27 -20.32 5.97
N GLY A 336 21.11 -19.71 7.15
CA GLY A 336 20.84 -20.45 8.38
C GLY A 336 19.63 -21.36 8.23
N ALA A 337 19.69 -22.56 8.82
CA ALA A 337 18.62 -23.54 8.77
C ALA A 337 17.30 -22.94 9.26
N PHE A 338 16.24 -23.09 8.46
CA PHE A 338 14.89 -22.65 8.83
C PHE A 338 14.33 -23.53 9.95
N LEU A 339 13.44 -22.97 10.78
CA LEU A 339 12.84 -23.64 11.95
C LEU A 339 11.75 -24.68 11.57
N GLU A 340 12.04 -25.56 10.61
CA GLU A 340 11.15 -26.63 10.12
C GLU A 340 10.90 -27.75 11.16
N ASP A 341 11.70 -27.78 12.21
CA ASP A 341 11.64 -28.72 13.34
C ASP A 341 11.13 -28.06 14.63
N ALA A 342 10.61 -26.83 14.57
CA ALA A 342 10.23 -26.07 15.76
C ALA A 342 9.34 -26.84 16.77
N MET A 343 9.73 -26.81 18.04
CA MET A 343 9.01 -27.40 19.17
C MET A 343 8.76 -26.33 20.24
N PHE A 344 7.60 -26.42 20.89
CA PHE A 344 7.22 -25.68 22.09
C PHE A 344 7.81 -26.31 23.34
N PHE A 345 8.39 -25.46 24.16
CA PHE A 345 8.72 -25.73 25.56
C PHE A 345 7.51 -25.39 26.45
N PRO A 346 7.28 -26.10 27.58
CA PRO A 346 6.15 -25.83 28.49
C PRO A 346 6.02 -24.38 29.00
N CYS A 347 7.11 -23.60 28.97
CA CYS A 347 7.11 -22.17 29.32
C CYS A 347 6.58 -21.25 28.20
N GLY A 348 6.19 -21.80 27.05
CA GLY A 348 5.64 -21.06 25.91
C GLY A 348 6.66 -20.65 24.84
N HIS A 349 7.96 -20.85 25.07
CA HIS A 349 9.00 -20.56 24.08
C HIS A 349 9.13 -21.67 23.03
N SER A 350 9.44 -21.27 21.78
CA SER A 350 9.67 -22.22 20.68
C SER A 350 11.14 -22.27 20.28
N PHE A 351 11.63 -23.48 20.01
CA PHE A 351 13.00 -23.73 19.58
C PHE A 351 13.00 -24.65 18.36
N GLY A 352 13.85 -24.36 17.38
CA GLY A 352 14.15 -25.23 16.25
C GLY A 352 15.66 -25.24 15.98
N GLY A 353 16.12 -26.10 15.08
CA GLY A 353 17.51 -26.24 14.70
C GLY A 353 18.43 -26.60 15.86
N LEU A 354 19.61 -25.96 15.91
CA LEU A 354 20.64 -26.24 16.91
C LEU A 354 20.21 -25.81 18.32
N MET A 355 19.37 -24.78 18.43
CA MET A 355 18.81 -24.36 19.73
C MET A 355 17.88 -25.42 20.33
N LEU A 356 17.08 -26.10 19.50
CA LEU A 356 16.22 -27.18 19.97
C LEU A 356 17.04 -28.34 20.55
N ARG A 357 18.13 -28.72 19.87
CA ARG A 357 19.04 -29.77 20.34
C ARG A 357 19.66 -29.41 21.71
N ARG A 358 20.10 -28.17 21.89
CA ARG A 358 20.65 -27.67 23.16
C ARG A 358 19.61 -27.69 24.29
N VAL A 359 18.35 -27.33 24.00
CA VAL A 359 17.25 -27.36 24.98
C VAL A 359 16.92 -28.78 25.41
N ILE A 360 16.96 -29.75 24.49
CA ILE A 360 16.77 -31.17 24.79
C ILE A 360 17.92 -31.70 25.67
N GLU A 361 19.18 -31.40 25.31
CA GLU A 361 20.37 -31.85 26.07
C GLU A 361 20.40 -31.29 27.49
N MET A 362 20.03 -30.01 27.67
CA MET A 362 20.06 -29.35 28.97
C MET A 362 18.77 -29.55 29.79
N SER A 363 17.71 -30.10 29.17
CA SER A 363 16.36 -30.25 29.75
C SER A 363 15.78 -28.97 30.36
N ARG A 364 16.20 -27.80 29.85
CA ARG A 364 15.78 -26.48 30.33
C ARG A 364 15.68 -25.47 29.19
N CYS A 365 14.76 -24.52 29.33
CA CYS A 365 14.58 -23.43 28.38
C CYS A 365 15.80 -22.50 28.38
N THR A 366 16.43 -22.25 27.24
CA THR A 366 17.61 -21.37 27.15
C THR A 366 17.29 -19.87 27.28
N LEU A 367 16.00 -19.48 27.22
CA LEU A 367 15.57 -18.07 27.31
C LEU A 367 15.15 -17.68 28.73
N CYS A 368 14.39 -18.54 29.41
CA CYS A 368 13.84 -18.26 30.74
C CYS A 368 14.29 -19.24 31.82
N ASN A 369 15.17 -20.19 31.47
CA ASN A 369 15.75 -21.19 32.37
C ASN A 369 14.73 -22.08 33.11
N ALA A 370 13.51 -22.20 32.58
CA ALA A 370 12.49 -23.09 33.12
C ALA A 370 12.86 -24.55 32.84
N ASP A 371 12.73 -25.43 33.83
CA ASP A 371 13.02 -26.86 33.69
C ASP A 371 11.87 -27.59 32.99
N THR A 372 12.24 -28.59 32.19
CA THR A 372 11.28 -29.54 31.62
C THR A 372 10.91 -30.53 32.72
N GLY A 373 9.94 -30.20 33.57
CA GLY A 373 9.21 -31.26 34.28
C GLY A 373 8.67 -32.26 33.24
N ASN A 374 8.44 -33.53 33.61
CA ASN A 374 8.14 -34.72 32.77
C ASN A 374 7.17 -34.61 31.56
N GLY A 375 6.67 -33.43 31.19
CA GLY A 375 5.97 -33.16 29.94
C GLY A 375 6.90 -33.19 28.72
N ALA A 376 6.46 -33.90 27.68
CA ALA A 376 7.11 -33.92 26.38
C ALA A 376 7.02 -32.56 25.67
N LEU A 377 8.04 -32.23 24.87
CA LEU A 377 8.00 -31.07 23.96
C LEU A 377 6.88 -31.24 22.93
N ILE A 378 6.16 -30.16 22.62
CA ILE A 378 5.01 -30.18 21.70
C ILE A 378 5.43 -29.60 20.34
N PRO A 379 5.12 -30.21 19.19
CA PRO A 379 5.47 -29.62 17.89
C PRO A 379 4.74 -28.30 17.63
N ASN A 380 5.47 -27.29 17.13
CA ASN A 380 4.90 -26.01 16.70
C ASN A 380 4.59 -26.03 15.20
N HIS A 381 3.43 -26.58 14.83
CA HIS A 381 3.03 -26.72 13.42
C HIS A 381 2.94 -25.39 12.68
N ALA A 382 2.57 -24.31 13.35
CA ALA A 382 2.45 -22.99 12.74
C ALA A 382 3.81 -22.43 12.33
N LEU A 383 4.81 -22.49 13.23
CA LEU A 383 6.16 -22.00 12.95
C LEU A 383 6.86 -22.85 11.89
N ARG A 384 6.67 -24.17 11.93
CA ARG A 384 7.18 -25.09 10.89
C ARG A 384 6.58 -24.80 9.52
N ALA A 385 5.28 -24.57 9.44
CA ALA A 385 4.60 -24.23 8.18
C ALA A 385 5.08 -22.89 7.61
N ALA A 386 5.27 -21.88 8.47
CA ALA A 386 5.81 -20.59 8.07
C ALA A 386 7.26 -20.71 7.55
N ALA A 387 8.11 -21.44 8.26
CA ALA A 387 9.49 -21.73 7.86
C ALA A 387 9.56 -22.45 6.51
N ALA A 388 8.75 -23.49 6.31
CA ALA A 388 8.70 -24.26 5.07
C ALA A 388 8.20 -23.42 3.86
N ALA A 389 7.21 -22.55 4.08
CA ALA A 389 6.68 -21.68 3.02
C ALA A 389 7.74 -20.70 2.50
N VAL A 390 8.49 -20.07 3.41
CA VAL A 390 9.57 -19.13 3.05
C VAL A 390 10.72 -19.84 2.35
N LYS A 391 11.12 -21.03 2.82
CA LYS A 391 12.15 -21.84 2.17
C LYS A 391 11.74 -22.23 0.74
N HIS A 392 10.49 -22.67 0.54
CA HIS A 392 9.99 -23.03 -0.77
C HIS A 392 9.95 -21.85 -1.75
N GLU A 393 9.61 -20.64 -1.26
CA GLU A 393 9.68 -19.43 -2.08
C GLU A 393 11.13 -19.07 -2.48
N ASP A 394 12.08 -19.21 -1.55
CA ASP A 394 13.51 -18.99 -1.83
C ASP A 394 14.07 -20.01 -2.84
N ASP A 395 13.72 -21.29 -2.68
CA ASP A 395 14.12 -22.33 -3.62
C ASP A 395 13.54 -22.05 -5.02
N GLN A 396 12.25 -21.69 -5.12
CA GLN A 396 11.64 -21.29 -6.38
C GLN A 396 12.33 -20.10 -7.03
N ARG A 397 12.73 -19.08 -6.25
CA ARG A 397 13.51 -17.94 -6.75
C ARG A 397 14.89 -18.38 -7.25
N LEU A 398 15.57 -19.28 -6.55
CA LEU A 398 16.86 -19.83 -6.97
C LEU A 398 16.74 -20.65 -8.27
N PHE A 399 15.74 -21.52 -8.37
CA PHE A 399 15.46 -22.32 -9.57
C PHE A 399 15.06 -21.45 -10.77
N HIS A 400 14.21 -20.44 -10.57
CA HIS A 400 13.81 -19.52 -11.63
C HIS A 400 15.02 -18.73 -12.17
N ASN A 401 15.88 -18.24 -11.27
CA ASN A 401 17.11 -17.55 -11.66
C ASN A 401 18.11 -18.49 -12.37
N ALA A 402 18.23 -19.76 -11.96
CA ALA A 402 19.06 -20.75 -12.64
C ALA A 402 18.53 -21.11 -14.04
N ALA A 403 17.20 -21.25 -14.20
CA ALA A 403 16.55 -21.50 -15.47
C ALA A 403 16.72 -20.32 -16.45
N LEU A 404 16.62 -19.07 -15.96
CA LEU A 404 16.91 -17.86 -16.75
C LEU A 404 18.37 -17.81 -17.22
N ARG A 405 19.33 -18.20 -16.36
CA ARG A 405 20.75 -18.30 -16.75
C ARG A 405 20.98 -19.39 -17.80
N LYS A 406 20.31 -20.54 -17.69
CA LYS A 406 20.39 -21.63 -18.68
C LYS A 406 19.82 -21.23 -20.04
N ARG A 407 18.70 -20.49 -20.07
CA ARG A 407 18.11 -19.97 -21.33
C ARG A 407 19.00 -18.93 -22.02
N ARG A 408 19.69 -18.07 -21.27
CA ARG A 408 20.66 -17.12 -21.84
C ARG A 408 21.87 -17.84 -22.46
N LYS A 409 22.31 -18.96 -21.87
CA LYS A 409 23.42 -19.77 -22.40
C LYS A 409 23.05 -20.52 -23.69
N VAL A 410 21.81 -21.01 -23.82
CA VAL A 410 21.30 -21.67 -25.04
C VAL A 410 21.06 -20.67 -26.20
N GLY A 411 20.72 -19.42 -25.88
CA GLY A 411 20.60 -18.34 -26.88
C GLY A 411 21.92 -17.88 -27.49
N GLU A 412 23.05 -18.09 -26.81
CA GLU A 412 24.40 -17.75 -27.33
C GLU A 412 24.99 -18.87 -28.21
N GLU A 413 24.57 -20.13 -28.03
CA GLU A 413 25.04 -21.27 -28.83
C GLU A 413 24.33 -21.39 -30.19
N SER A 414 23.12 -20.83 -30.33
CA SER A 414 22.34 -20.86 -31.58
C SER A 414 22.78 -19.81 -32.61
N HIS A 415 23.75 -18.95 -32.28
CA HIS A 415 24.29 -17.91 -33.18
C HIS A 415 25.66 -18.26 -33.80
N ARG A 416 26.19 -19.47 -33.60
CA ARG A 416 27.51 -19.89 -34.12
C ARG A 416 27.47 -20.88 -35.28
N GLU A 417 26.33 -21.43 -35.65
CA GLU A 417 26.17 -22.22 -36.86
C GLU A 417 25.31 -21.45 -37.86
N ASN A 418 25.97 -20.67 -38.72
CA ASN A 418 25.63 -20.48 -40.13
C ASN A 418 26.60 -19.43 -40.69
N GLY A 419 27.60 -19.92 -41.44
CA GLY A 419 28.60 -19.10 -42.13
C GLY A 419 27.97 -18.21 -43.19
N VAL A 420 28.48 -16.99 -43.24
CA VAL A 420 28.08 -15.83 -44.04
C VAL A 420 28.67 -15.89 -45.45
N ASP A 421 27.97 -15.32 -46.44
CA ASP A 421 28.59 -14.39 -47.40
C ASP A 421 27.55 -13.37 -47.93
N PRO A 422 27.99 -12.19 -48.42
CA PRO A 422 27.60 -10.95 -47.78
C PRO A 422 26.91 -9.99 -48.75
N ASN A 423 25.82 -9.36 -48.33
CA ASN A 423 25.64 -7.95 -48.63
C ASN A 423 24.58 -7.32 -47.74
N ASP A 424 24.86 -6.05 -47.48
CA ASP A 424 23.89 -5.00 -47.25
C ASP A 424 23.56 -4.58 -45.81
N THR A 425 23.54 -3.27 -45.73
CA THR A 425 23.48 -2.29 -44.66
C THR A 425 22.46 -2.54 -43.55
N GLY A 426 22.91 -2.35 -42.31
CA GLY A 426 22.04 -2.25 -41.14
C GLY A 426 22.79 -1.81 -39.89
N GLN A 427 22.75 -0.51 -39.58
CA GLN A 427 23.22 0.05 -38.31
C GLN A 427 22.54 -0.61 -37.11
N ILE A 428 23.25 -1.51 -36.43
CA ILE A 428 22.88 -1.98 -35.11
C ILE A 428 23.44 -0.98 -34.10
N ARG A 429 22.59 -0.08 -33.58
CA ARG A 429 22.90 0.74 -32.39
C ARG A 429 22.93 -0.15 -31.14
N GLY A 430 24.01 -0.91 -30.98
CA GLY A 430 24.43 -1.44 -29.69
C GLY A 430 25.12 -0.32 -28.90
N PHE A 431 24.93 -0.29 -27.58
CA PHE A 431 25.63 0.63 -26.69
C PHE A 431 27.15 0.43 -26.81
N GLN A 432 27.82 1.30 -27.58
CA GLN A 432 29.28 1.28 -27.73
C GLN A 432 29.91 2.02 -26.55
N TYR A 433 30.62 1.29 -25.70
CA TYR A 433 31.33 1.87 -24.55
C TYR A 433 32.58 2.64 -25.02
N PRO A 434 33.00 3.67 -24.28
CA PRO A 434 33.84 4.76 -24.82
C PRO A 434 35.32 4.46 -25.03
N PHE A 435 35.78 3.21 -24.78
CA PHE A 435 37.20 2.88 -24.90
C PHE A 435 37.43 1.59 -25.70
N SER A 436 38.50 1.56 -26.46
CA SER A 436 38.91 0.41 -27.28
C SER A 436 40.07 -0.35 -26.65
N VAL A 437 40.25 -1.61 -27.06
CA VAL A 437 41.43 -2.41 -26.67
C VAL A 437 42.69 -1.74 -27.22
N ASN A 438 43.76 -1.73 -26.42
CA ASN A 438 45.05 -1.03 -26.60
C ASN A 438 45.02 0.50 -26.47
N GLU A 439 43.96 1.07 -25.90
CA GLU A 439 43.88 2.50 -25.63
C GLU A 439 44.50 2.85 -24.26
N LYS A 440 45.28 3.95 -24.21
CA LYS A 440 45.91 4.46 -22.98
C LYS A 440 44.93 5.31 -22.18
N VAL A 441 44.73 4.96 -20.90
CA VAL A 441 43.78 5.61 -20.00
C VAL A 441 44.42 5.90 -18.63
N VAL A 442 43.94 6.93 -17.95
CA VAL A 442 44.27 7.20 -16.54
C VAL A 442 43.12 6.73 -15.65
N ILE A 443 43.47 6.06 -14.56
CA ILE A 443 42.50 5.62 -13.56
C ILE A 443 42.15 6.82 -12.66
N LYS A 444 40.93 7.36 -12.76
CA LYS A 444 40.43 8.48 -11.94
C LYS A 444 39.79 8.02 -10.62
N GLY A 445 39.42 6.74 -10.53
CA GLY A 445 38.82 6.13 -9.34
C GLY A 445 37.32 6.42 -9.12
N ASN A 446 36.71 5.64 -8.24
CA ASN A 446 35.34 5.79 -7.71
C ASN A 446 35.31 5.31 -6.24
N ARG A 447 34.16 5.37 -5.53
CA ARG A 447 34.01 4.90 -4.13
C ARG A 447 34.41 3.44 -3.86
N ARG A 448 34.66 2.63 -4.90
CA ARG A 448 35.05 1.22 -4.82
C ARG A 448 36.42 0.92 -5.47
N THR A 449 37.15 1.95 -5.92
CA THR A 449 38.48 1.79 -6.51
C THR A 449 39.52 2.02 -5.42
N PRO A 450 40.48 1.10 -5.21
CA PRO A 450 41.55 1.31 -4.24
C PRO A 450 42.36 2.56 -4.57
N ASP A 451 42.61 3.43 -3.57
CA ASP A 451 43.33 4.70 -3.76
C ASP A 451 44.72 4.52 -4.38
N LYS A 452 45.36 3.36 -4.13
CA LYS A 452 46.67 2.97 -4.69
C LYS A 452 46.73 2.90 -6.22
N LEU A 453 45.57 2.83 -6.88
CA LEU A 453 45.44 2.70 -8.33
C LEU A 453 45.03 4.02 -9.00
N VAL A 454 44.60 5.02 -8.22
CA VAL A 454 44.13 6.30 -8.74
C VAL A 454 45.33 7.15 -9.18
N GLY A 455 45.26 7.71 -10.38
CA GLY A 455 46.31 8.54 -10.99
C GLY A 455 47.32 7.76 -11.85
N LYS A 456 47.29 6.43 -11.86
CA LYS A 456 48.18 5.61 -12.69
C LYS A 456 47.70 5.50 -14.14
N GLU A 457 48.67 5.46 -15.05
CA GLU A 457 48.43 5.16 -16.47
C GLU A 457 48.31 3.65 -16.68
N ALA A 458 47.33 3.27 -17.50
CA ALA A 458 47.10 1.88 -17.84
C ALA A 458 46.64 1.74 -19.30
N VAL A 459 46.87 0.55 -19.86
CA VAL A 459 46.44 0.20 -21.21
C VAL A 459 45.32 -0.81 -21.13
N ILE A 460 44.26 -0.62 -21.90
CA ILE A 460 43.14 -1.57 -21.96
C ILE A 460 43.57 -2.82 -22.71
N THR A 461 43.53 -3.97 -22.06
CA THR A 461 43.92 -5.26 -22.67
C THR A 461 42.72 -6.05 -23.18
N SER A 462 41.54 -5.87 -22.57
CA SER A 462 40.30 -6.48 -23.04
C SER A 462 39.06 -5.74 -22.52
N GLN A 463 37.98 -5.78 -23.32
CA GLN A 463 36.67 -5.29 -22.92
C GLN A 463 35.80 -6.46 -22.43
N SER A 464 35.20 -6.28 -21.26
CA SER A 464 34.22 -7.20 -20.67
C SER A 464 32.80 -6.64 -20.81
N LEU A 465 31.79 -7.50 -20.62
CA LEU A 465 30.38 -7.11 -20.65
C LEU A 465 30.06 -5.97 -19.65
N ASN A 466 29.07 -5.15 -19.97
CA ASN A 466 28.53 -4.07 -19.12
C ASN A 466 29.54 -2.95 -18.78
N GLY A 467 30.46 -2.63 -19.68
CA GLY A 467 31.37 -1.48 -19.54
C GLY A 467 32.50 -1.68 -18.53
N TRP A 468 32.92 -2.93 -18.31
CA TRP A 468 34.12 -3.28 -17.54
C TRP A 468 35.31 -3.50 -18.46
N TYR A 469 36.50 -3.06 -18.05
CA TYR A 469 37.74 -3.20 -18.80
C TYR A 469 38.82 -3.86 -17.95
N SER A 470 39.57 -4.77 -18.56
CA SER A 470 40.84 -5.26 -18.00
C SER A 470 41.94 -4.32 -18.44
N LEU A 471 42.74 -3.88 -17.48
CA LEU A 471 43.74 -2.83 -17.64
C LEU A 471 45.08 -3.36 -17.17
N GLN A 472 46.13 -3.10 -17.93
CA GLN A 472 47.51 -3.36 -17.51
C GLN A 472 48.16 -2.04 -17.12
N ILE A 473 48.60 -1.93 -15.86
CA ILE A 473 49.21 -0.71 -15.32
C ILE A 473 50.64 -0.57 -15.86
N ALA A 474 50.97 0.59 -16.41
CA ALA A 474 52.26 0.83 -17.07
C ALA A 474 53.46 0.70 -16.10
N ASP A 475 53.31 1.14 -14.84
CA ASP A 475 54.40 1.17 -13.86
C ASP A 475 54.65 -0.15 -13.12
N GLY A 476 53.77 -1.15 -13.25
CA GLY A 476 53.84 -2.36 -12.43
C GLY A 476 53.46 -3.67 -13.12
N GLY A 477 52.96 -3.63 -14.36
CA GLY A 477 52.54 -4.82 -15.11
C GLY A 477 51.32 -5.56 -14.54
N GLU A 478 50.77 -5.08 -13.41
CA GLU A 478 49.59 -5.65 -12.76
C GLU A 478 48.33 -5.46 -13.62
N ASN A 479 47.53 -6.53 -13.71
CA ASN A 479 46.27 -6.55 -14.43
C ASN A 479 45.09 -6.30 -13.47
N VAL A 480 44.33 -5.23 -13.70
CA VAL A 480 43.19 -4.84 -12.86
C VAL A 480 41.93 -4.68 -13.70
N ARG A 481 40.79 -5.13 -13.18
CA ARG A 481 39.48 -4.92 -13.80
C ARG A 481 38.75 -3.73 -13.20
N LEU A 482 38.46 -2.71 -14.00
CA LEU A 482 37.74 -1.51 -13.57
C LEU A 482 36.62 -1.14 -14.54
N GLN A 483 35.61 -0.45 -14.03
CA GLN A 483 34.48 0.02 -14.83
C GLN A 483 34.85 1.31 -15.58
N TYR A 484 34.27 1.54 -16.76
CA TYR A 484 34.56 2.68 -17.64
C TYR A 484 34.46 4.05 -16.93
N ARG A 485 33.57 4.18 -15.94
CA ARG A 485 33.38 5.42 -15.17
C ARG A 485 34.57 5.80 -14.28
N SER A 486 35.44 4.83 -13.97
CA SER A 486 36.67 5.05 -13.22
C SER A 486 37.86 5.41 -14.12
N LEU A 487 37.67 5.53 -15.44
CA LEU A 487 38.73 5.71 -16.43
C LEU A 487 38.55 7.03 -17.19
N ARG A 488 39.67 7.63 -17.61
CA ARG A 488 39.70 8.82 -18.46
C ARG A 488 40.72 8.63 -19.58
N LYS A 489 40.36 9.03 -20.80
CA LYS A 489 41.26 9.00 -21.96
C LYS A 489 42.42 9.99 -21.79
N ILE A 490 43.64 9.58 -22.13
CA ILE A 490 44.78 10.49 -22.23
C ILE A 490 44.71 11.15 -23.60
N SER A 491 44.42 12.46 -23.64
CA SER A 491 44.51 13.24 -24.89
C SER A 491 45.97 13.61 -25.14
N THR A 492 46.54 13.14 -26.25
CA THR A 492 47.78 13.70 -26.79
C THR A 492 47.47 15.06 -27.40
N SER A 493 47.73 16.17 -26.69
CA SER A 493 47.60 17.51 -27.26
C SER A 493 48.81 17.81 -28.15
N HIS A 494 48.70 17.52 -29.44
CA HIS A 494 49.22 18.47 -30.43
C HIS A 494 48.13 19.55 -30.54
N ASP A 495 48.30 20.61 -29.75
CA ASP A 495 47.71 21.96 -29.84
C ASP A 495 48.04 22.68 -28.53
N ARG A 496 49.34 22.96 -28.38
CA ARG A 496 49.80 24.14 -27.65
C ARG A 496 49.80 25.26 -28.68
N ASP A 497 48.82 26.13 -28.63
CA ASP A 497 48.90 27.58 -28.83
C ASP A 497 47.48 28.13 -29.03
N GLU A 498 47.26 29.37 -28.60
CA GLU A 498 45.99 30.12 -28.61
C GLU A 498 45.04 29.94 -27.41
N HIS A 499 45.46 30.43 -26.24
CA HIS A 499 44.73 31.49 -25.52
C HIS A 499 45.46 31.88 -24.22
N LEU A 500 46.56 32.64 -24.37
CA LEU A 500 47.11 33.43 -23.26
C LEU A 500 47.58 34.80 -23.79
N HIS A 501 46.62 35.58 -24.29
CA HIS A 501 46.68 37.04 -24.30
C HIS A 501 45.28 37.57 -23.96
N GLN A 502 45.24 38.68 -23.22
CA GLN A 502 44.07 39.34 -22.60
C GLN A 502 43.48 38.57 -21.41
N VAL A 503 43.53 39.02 -20.15
CA VAL A 503 43.60 40.38 -19.60
C VAL A 503 44.27 40.31 -18.22
N GLN A 504 45.50 40.82 -18.15
CA GLN A 504 46.00 41.49 -16.96
C GLN A 504 45.80 42.98 -17.24
N ASN A 505 44.75 43.54 -16.64
CA ASN A 505 44.47 44.96 -16.39
C ASN A 505 43.03 45.05 -15.87
N ASP A 506 42.83 44.99 -14.56
CA ASP A 506 42.41 46.17 -13.79
C ASP A 506 42.02 45.80 -12.35
N LYS A 507 42.78 46.42 -11.44
CA LYS A 507 42.67 46.54 -9.97
C LYS A 507 43.14 45.39 -9.08
#